data_AF-C9ABE3-F1
#
_entry.id   AF-C9ABE3-F1
#
_cell.length_a   1.000
_cell.length_b   1.000
_cell.length_c   1.000
_cell.angle_alpha   90.00
_cell.angle_beta   90.00
_cell.angle_gamma   90.00
#
_symmetry.space_group_name_H-M   'P 1'
#
loop_
_entity.id
_entity.type
_entity.pdbx_description
1 polymer ?
#
loop_
_entity_poly.entity_id
_entity_poly.type
_entity_poly.pdbx_seq_one_letter_code
_entity_poly.pdbx_strand_id
1 'polypeptide(L)'
;MSQLFQINNMNDYLNYYREKVNDPRFSENLPHVKERILQICGELEEQIDQINSQNFFQQWANINSLEAQILILLELSEITTKKEKRVFTEEEVVKTAKKDCQTYFKEKCGMTLIDTTPHSLHFSIS
;
A
#
# COMPACT_ATOMS: atom_id res chain seq x y z
N MET A 1 -17.10 22.40 3.07
CA MET A 1 -15.80 22.28 3.76
C MET A 1 -15.50 20.80 3.89
N SER A 2 -14.48 20.30 3.21
CA SER A 2 -14.02 18.92 3.40
C SER A 2 -13.39 18.82 4.79
N GLN A 3 -13.98 18.03 5.66
CA GLN A 3 -13.39 17.70 6.96
C GLN A 3 -12.00 17.09 6.69
N LEU A 4 -10.95 17.65 7.30
CA LEU A 4 -9.60 17.11 7.16
C LEU A 4 -9.60 15.68 7.69
N PHE A 5 -9.07 14.74 6.92
CA PHE A 5 -8.88 13.37 7.39
C PHE A 5 -7.89 13.39 8.57
N GLN A 6 -8.33 12.95 9.74
CA GLN A 6 -7.54 12.90 10.96
C GLN A 6 -7.28 11.45 11.34
N ILE A 7 -6.01 11.11 11.56
CA ILE A 7 -5.58 9.80 12.05
C ILE A 7 -5.11 10.02 13.49
N ASN A 8 -5.88 9.56 14.47
CA ASN A 8 -5.53 9.71 15.88
C ASN A 8 -4.94 8.44 16.49
N ASN A 9 -5.20 7.28 15.86
CA ASN A 9 -4.77 5.98 16.32
C ASN A 9 -4.60 5.00 15.15
N MET A 10 -4.08 3.81 15.45
CA MET A 10 -3.85 2.76 14.46
C MET A 10 -5.14 2.30 13.76
N ASN A 11 -6.27 2.22 14.46
CA ASN A 11 -7.53 1.84 13.85
C ASN A 11 -8.00 2.88 12.83
N ASP A 12 -7.84 4.18 13.11
CA ASP A 12 -8.14 5.24 12.15
C ASP A 12 -7.31 5.08 10.87
N TYR A 13 -6.01 4.76 11.02
CA TYR A 13 -5.10 4.52 9.91
C TYR A 13 -5.50 3.30 9.07
N LEU A 14 -5.78 2.16 9.70
CA LEU A 14 -6.16 0.93 8.98
C LEU A 14 -7.57 1.02 8.38
N ASN A 15 -8.50 1.69 9.07
CA ASN A 15 -9.86 1.88 8.59
C ASN A 15 -9.92 2.70 7.31
N TYR A 16 -8.99 3.65 7.11
CA TYR A 16 -8.85 4.34 5.83
C TYR A 16 -8.80 3.35 4.65
N TYR A 17 -7.94 2.33 4.74
CA TYR A 17 -7.76 1.35 3.67
C TYR A 17 -8.93 0.36 3.60
N ARG A 18 -9.44 -0.09 4.75
CA ARG A 18 -10.60 -1.00 4.82
C ARG A 18 -11.85 -0.36 4.21
N GLU A 19 -12.06 0.94 4.38
CA GLU A 19 -13.18 1.67 3.79
C GLU A 19 -13.02 1.87 2.28
N LYS A 20 -11.80 2.10 1.78
CA LYS A 20 -11.54 2.25 0.34
C LYS A 20 -11.98 1.03 -0.47
N VAL A 21 -11.86 -0.17 0.10
CA VAL A 21 -12.25 -1.44 -0.56
C VAL A 21 -13.74 -1.80 -0.42
N ASN A 22 -14.54 -0.91 0.18
CA ASN A 22 -16.00 -1.00 0.16
C ASN A 22 -16.62 -0.43 -1.13
N ASP A 23 -15.82 0.28 -1.96
CA ASP A 23 -16.26 0.67 -3.30
C ASP A 23 -16.69 -0.59 -4.09
N PRO A 24 -17.88 -0.58 -4.73
CA PRO A 24 -18.42 -1.73 -5.46
C PRO A 24 -17.46 -2.35 -6.47
N ARG A 25 -16.54 -1.58 -7.05
CA ARG A 25 -15.54 -2.08 -8.01
C ARG A 25 -14.69 -3.21 -7.43
N PHE A 26 -14.44 -3.19 -6.13
CA PHE A 26 -13.63 -4.19 -5.43
C PHE A 26 -14.43 -5.47 -5.11
N SER A 27 -15.74 -5.39 -4.96
CA SER A 27 -16.58 -6.59 -4.85
C SER A 27 -16.95 -7.19 -6.21
N GLU A 28 -17.10 -6.36 -7.24
CA GLU A 28 -17.63 -6.80 -8.54
C GLU A 28 -16.54 -7.19 -9.54
N ASN A 29 -15.41 -6.46 -9.55
CA ASN A 29 -14.39 -6.58 -10.60
C ASN A 29 -12.99 -6.95 -10.07
N LEU A 30 -12.74 -6.66 -8.79
CA LEU A 30 -11.43 -6.79 -8.15
C LEU A 30 -11.48 -7.45 -6.74
N PRO A 31 -12.07 -8.66 -6.60
CA PRO A 31 -12.18 -9.37 -5.32
C PRO A 31 -10.84 -9.82 -4.71
N HIS A 32 -9.86 -10.24 -5.51
CA HIS A 32 -8.53 -10.62 -5.02
C HIS A 32 -7.69 -9.42 -4.56
N VAL A 33 -7.84 -8.26 -5.20
CA VAL A 33 -7.21 -7.01 -4.73
C VAL A 33 -7.82 -6.61 -3.40
N LYS A 34 -9.15 -6.71 -3.26
CA LYS A 34 -9.83 -6.49 -1.99
C LYS A 34 -9.28 -7.39 -0.89
N GLU A 35 -9.24 -8.69 -1.16
CA GLU A 35 -8.69 -9.68 -0.23
C GLU A 35 -7.26 -9.35 0.16
N ARG A 36 -6.40 -9.02 -0.81
CA ARG A 36 -5.00 -8.68 -0.53
C ARG A 36 -4.86 -7.41 0.33
N ILE A 37 -5.63 -6.35 0.06
CA ILE A 37 -5.59 -5.13 0.89
C ILE A 37 -6.01 -5.43 2.33
N LEU A 38 -7.08 -6.21 2.52
CA LEU A 38 -7.54 -6.58 3.87
C LEU A 38 -6.53 -7.45 4.61
N GLN A 39 -5.89 -8.38 3.91
CA GLN A 39 -4.80 -9.19 4.47
C GLN A 39 -3.64 -8.30 4.91
N ILE A 40 -3.21 -7.36 4.06
CA ILE A 40 -2.13 -6.42 4.40
C ILE A 40 -2.52 -5.55 5.61
N CYS A 41 -3.78 -5.14 5.75
CA CYS A 41 -4.22 -4.40 6.94
C CYS A 41 -4.02 -5.22 8.23
N GLY A 42 -4.26 -6.53 8.19
CA GLY A 42 -3.97 -7.43 9.33
C GLY A 42 -2.46 -7.59 9.56
N GLU A 43 -1.68 -7.74 8.50
CA GLU A 43 -0.21 -7.78 8.59
C GLU A 43 0.34 -6.47 9.21
N LEU A 44 -0.17 -5.31 8.79
CA LEU A 44 0.21 -3.99 9.34
C LEU A 44 -0.12 -3.87 10.83
N GLU A 45 -1.31 -4.30 11.24
CA GLU A 45 -1.73 -4.32 12.64
C GLU A 45 -0.74 -5.12 13.50
N GLU A 46 -0.40 -6.34 13.05
CA GLU A 46 0.58 -7.19 13.73
C GLU A 46 1.98 -6.54 13.77
N GLN A 47 2.46 -5.98 12.65
CA GLN A 47 3.78 -5.36 12.61
C GLN A 47 3.89 -4.18 13.56
N ILE A 48 2.86 -3.32 13.62
CA ILE A 48 2.82 -2.13 14.48
C ILE A 48 2.78 -2.52 15.96
N ASP A 49 1.93 -3.48 16.34
CA ASP A 49 1.80 -3.93 17.73
C ASP A 49 3.07 -4.58 18.29
N GLN A 50 3.89 -5.16 17.41
CA GLN A 50 5.15 -5.83 17.78
C GLN A 50 6.36 -4.89 17.81
N ILE A 51 6.20 -3.60 17.51
CA ILE A 51 7.31 -2.63 17.52
C ILE A 51 7.89 -2.50 18.93
N ASN A 52 9.21 -2.61 19.01
CA ASN A 52 10.00 -2.30 20.19
C ASN A 52 11.36 -1.74 19.80
N SER A 53 12.17 -1.37 20.79
CA SER A 53 13.47 -0.74 20.57
C SER A 53 14.50 -1.64 19.86
N GLN A 54 14.31 -2.96 19.85
CA GLN A 54 15.24 -3.92 19.24
C GLN A 54 14.92 -4.19 17.76
N ASN A 55 13.66 -4.07 17.36
CA ASN A 55 13.20 -4.41 16.00
C ASN A 55 12.69 -3.21 15.19
N PHE A 56 12.72 -2.00 15.75
CA PHE A 56 12.11 -0.79 15.16
C PHE A 56 12.40 -0.63 13.67
N PHE A 57 13.67 -0.64 13.25
CA PHE A 57 14.03 -0.41 11.85
C PHE A 57 13.55 -1.52 10.91
N GLN A 58 13.55 -2.77 11.37
CA GLN A 58 13.04 -3.88 10.57
C GLN A 58 11.51 -3.82 10.43
N GLN A 59 10.79 -3.56 11.52
CA GLN A 59 9.34 -3.41 11.48
C GLN A 59 8.95 -2.19 10.63
N TRP A 60 9.67 -1.09 10.75
CA TRP A 60 9.47 0.09 9.93
C TRP A 60 9.64 -0.20 8.43
N ALA A 61 10.68 -0.94 8.06
CA ALA A 61 10.88 -1.38 6.66
C ALA A 61 9.71 -2.24 6.17
N ASN A 62 9.27 -3.20 6.99
CA ASN A 62 8.13 -4.07 6.66
C ASN A 62 6.83 -3.27 6.50
N ILE A 63 6.55 -2.34 7.43
CA ILE A 63 5.37 -1.46 7.38
C ILE A 63 5.38 -0.63 6.10
N ASN A 64 6.51 -0.04 5.71
CA ASN A 64 6.62 0.70 4.45
C ASN A 64 6.37 -0.20 3.23
N SER A 65 6.92 -1.42 3.20
CA SER A 65 6.66 -2.39 2.12
C SER A 65 5.18 -2.73 1.98
N LEU A 66 4.48 -2.88 3.11
CA LEU A 66 3.07 -3.21 3.16
C LEU A 66 2.19 -2.02 2.75
N GLU A 67 2.50 -0.83 3.25
CA GLU A 67 1.80 0.40 2.86
C GLU A 67 1.96 0.69 1.36
N ALA A 68 3.19 0.61 0.84
CA ALA A 68 3.47 0.77 -0.58
C ALA A 68 2.69 -0.23 -1.44
N GLN A 69 2.57 -1.49 -1.00
CA GLN A 69 1.72 -2.49 -1.69
C GLN A 69 0.26 -2.04 -1.75
N ILE A 70 -0.34 -1.61 -0.64
CA ILE A 70 -1.73 -1.12 -0.65
C ILE A 70 -1.89 0.04 -1.62
N LEU A 71 -0.97 1.01 -1.60
CA LEU A 71 -1.06 2.18 -2.46
C LEU A 71 -0.96 1.82 -3.95
N ILE A 72 -0.04 0.93 -4.34
CA ILE A 72 0.03 0.42 -5.72
C ILE A 72 -1.26 -0.30 -6.11
N LEU A 73 -1.80 -1.17 -5.23
CA LEU A 73 -3.05 -1.88 -5.48
C LEU A 73 -4.20 -0.91 -5.74
N LEU A 74 -4.33 0.15 -4.94
CA LEU A 74 -5.36 1.17 -5.10
C LEU A 74 -5.18 1.95 -6.42
N GLU A 75 -3.96 2.37 -6.76
CA GLU A 75 -3.66 3.13 -7.98
C GLU A 75 -3.94 2.31 -9.25
N LEU A 76 -3.46 1.07 -9.30
CA LEU A 76 -3.69 0.18 -10.44
C LEU A 76 -5.16 -0.23 -10.58
N SER A 77 -5.90 -0.32 -9.47
CA SER A 77 -7.35 -0.58 -9.48
C SER A 77 -8.12 0.54 -10.18
N GLU A 78 -7.73 1.80 -9.97
CA GLU A 78 -8.33 2.94 -10.67
C GLU A 78 -8.10 2.86 -12.19
N ILE A 79 -6.88 2.53 -12.61
CA ILE A 79 -6.53 2.42 -14.04
C ILE A 79 -7.26 1.25 -14.69
N THR A 80 -7.38 0.14 -13.97
CA THR A 80 -8.01 -1.10 -14.45
C THR A 80 -9.52 -0.94 -14.65
N THR A 81 -10.18 -0.12 -13.84
CA THR A 81 -11.64 0.07 -13.84
C THR A 81 -12.12 1.28 -14.66
N LYS A 82 -11.29 2.31 -14.85
CA LYS A 82 -11.65 3.53 -15.61
C LYS A 82 -11.54 3.38 -17.14
N LYS A 83 -10.80 2.39 -17.65
CA LYS A 83 -10.55 2.24 -19.08
C LYS A 83 -11.57 1.30 -19.72
N GLU A 84 -12.07 1.67 -20.90
CA GLU A 84 -12.96 0.83 -21.73
C GLU A 84 -12.38 -0.57 -22.02
N LYS A 85 -11.05 -0.71 -21.91
CA LYS A 85 -10.34 -1.98 -21.97
C LYS A 85 -9.52 -2.19 -20.70
N ARG A 86 -9.74 -3.33 -20.05
CA ARG A 86 -8.93 -3.79 -18.90
C ARG A 86 -7.47 -3.88 -19.34
N VAL A 87 -6.60 -3.06 -18.73
CA VAL A 87 -5.16 -3.01 -19.06
C VAL A 87 -4.39 -4.11 -18.31
N PHE A 88 -4.80 -4.40 -17.08
CA PHE A 88 -4.18 -5.40 -16.22
C PHE A 88 -5.23 -6.37 -15.70
N THR A 89 -4.89 -7.65 -15.70
CA THR A 89 -5.61 -8.64 -14.90
C THR A 89 -5.38 -8.39 -13.42
N GLU A 90 -6.26 -8.94 -12.61
CA GLU A 90 -6.17 -8.76 -11.17
C GLU A 90 -4.90 -9.39 -10.57
N GLU A 91 -4.51 -10.56 -11.07
CA GLU A 91 -3.27 -11.24 -10.68
C GLU A 91 -2.03 -10.40 -11.02
N GLU A 92 -2.02 -9.76 -12.19
CA GLU A 92 -0.94 -8.83 -12.58
C GLU A 92 -0.86 -7.65 -11.63
N VAL A 93 -2.01 -7.10 -11.19
CA VAL A 93 -2.05 -6.00 -10.21
C VAL A 93 -1.42 -6.43 -8.89
N VAL A 94 -1.82 -7.58 -8.35
CA VAL A 94 -1.28 -8.11 -7.08
C VAL A 94 0.22 -8.42 -7.19
N LYS A 95 0.64 -9.05 -8.29
CA LYS A 95 2.06 -9.37 -8.54
C LYS A 95 2.90 -8.11 -8.68
N THR A 96 2.40 -7.09 -9.37
CA THR A 96 3.09 -5.81 -9.55
C THR A 96 3.25 -5.09 -8.22
N ALA A 97 2.19 -5.01 -7.42
CA ALA A 97 2.24 -4.38 -6.10
C ALA A 97 3.32 -5.00 -5.20
N LYS A 98 3.43 -6.33 -5.19
CA LYS A 98 4.45 -7.04 -4.40
C LYS A 98 5.88 -6.75 -4.87
N LYS A 99 6.08 -6.59 -6.18
CA LYS A 99 7.41 -6.37 -6.76
C LYS A 99 7.87 -4.91 -6.61
N ASP A 100 6.98 -3.97 -6.90
CA ASP A 100 7.34 -2.56 -7.08
C ASP A 100 7.26 -1.76 -5.77
N CYS A 101 6.80 -2.36 -4.67
CA CYS A 101 6.75 -1.71 -3.36
C CYS A 101 8.12 -1.22 -2.85
N GLN A 102 9.22 -1.86 -3.26
CA GLN A 102 10.58 -1.51 -2.88
C GLN A 102 11.04 -0.15 -3.44
N THR A 103 10.46 0.29 -4.57
CA THR A 103 10.84 1.54 -5.25
C THR A 103 9.75 2.59 -5.19
N TYR A 104 8.52 2.19 -4.87
CA TYR A 104 7.34 3.05 -4.82
C TYR A 104 7.57 4.41 -4.16
N PHE A 105 8.05 4.45 -2.91
CA PHE A 105 8.24 5.72 -2.20
C PHE A 105 9.35 6.57 -2.80
N LYS A 106 10.39 5.96 -3.41
CA LYS A 106 11.42 6.71 -4.14
C LYS A 106 10.79 7.43 -5.34
N GLU A 107 9.97 6.70 -6.10
CA GLU A 107 9.28 7.22 -7.28
C GLU A 107 8.27 8.33 -6.90
N LYS A 108 7.55 8.18 -5.77
CA LYS A 108 6.66 9.23 -5.26
C LYS A 108 7.40 10.48 -4.81
N CYS A 109 8.68 10.37 -4.45
CA CYS A 109 9.57 11.50 -4.17
C CYS A 109 10.23 12.08 -5.43
N GLY A 110 9.84 11.64 -6.63
CA GLY A 110 10.37 12.14 -7.91
C GLY A 110 11.72 11.53 -8.30
N MET A 111 12.14 10.45 -7.62
CA MET A 111 13.36 9.73 -7.97
C MET A 111 13.08 8.64 -9.01
N THR A 112 14.06 8.39 -9.86
CA THR A 112 14.07 7.30 -10.83
C THR A 112 14.77 6.07 -10.26
N LEU A 113 14.62 4.93 -10.93
CA LEU A 113 15.27 3.66 -10.54
C LEU A 113 16.81 3.70 -10.61
N ILE A 114 17.37 4.65 -11.37
CA ILE A 114 18.82 4.81 -11.52
C ILE A 114 19.42 5.77 -10.49
N ASP A 115 18.59 6.51 -9.76
CA ASP A 115 19.07 7.48 -8.79
C ASP A 115 19.64 6.78 -7.56
N THR A 116 20.77 7.32 -7.07
CA THR A 116 21.31 6.88 -5.79
C THR A 116 20.33 7.25 -4.67
N THR A 117 19.98 6.25 -3.86
CA THR A 117 18.99 6.43 -2.79
C THR A 117 19.65 7.17 -1.62
N PRO A 118 19.15 8.34 -1.18
CA PRO A 118 19.69 9.01 -0.02
C PRO A 118 19.41 8.21 1.24
N HIS A 119 20.24 8.41 2.27
CA HIS A 119 20.00 7.80 3.57
C HIS A 119 18.68 8.33 4.17
N SER A 120 17.67 7.47 4.22
CA SER A 120 16.33 7.81 4.67
C SER A 120 15.64 6.59 5.24
N LEU A 121 14.92 6.78 6.35
CA LEU A 121 14.03 5.75 6.90
C LEU A 121 12.93 5.38 5.91
N HIS A 122 12.47 6.34 5.10
CA HIS A 122 11.38 6.12 4.16
C HIS A 122 11.78 5.26 2.94
N PHE A 123 13.09 5.19 2.66
CA PHE A 123 13.65 4.36 1.57
C PHE A 123 14.37 3.10 2.09
N SER A 124 14.29 2.86 3.40
CA SER A 124 14.83 1.67 4.05
C SER A 124 13.83 0.52 3.88
N ILE A 125 13.75 -0.01 2.66
CA ILE A 125 12.88 -1.12 2.29
C ILE A 125 13.77 -2.29 1.86
N SER A 126 13.55 -3.48 2.44
CA SER A 126 14.34 -4.70 2.21
C SER A 126 13.59 -5.72 1.36
#